data_AF-A0A846G1P6-F1
#
_entry.id   AF-A0A846G1P6-F1
#
_cell.length_a   1.000
_cell.length_b   1.000
_cell.length_c   1.000
_cell.angle_alpha   90.00
_cell.angle_beta   90.00
_cell.angle_gamma   90.00
#
_symmetry.space_group_name_H-M   'P 1'
#
loop_
_entity.id
_entity.type
_entity.pdbx_description
1 polymer ?
#
loop_
_entity_poly.entity_id
_entity_poly.type
_entity_poly.pdbx_seq_one_letter_code
_entity_poly.pdbx_strand_id
1 'polypeptide(L)' 'MKRVFDFLNLPNYQIPDYQKFNVESYPPIKKLLPQKLRDFFRGEIHNLKSDLDMKFNWENGR' A
#
# COMPACT_ATOMS: atom_id res chain seq x y z
N MET A 1 13.08 -2.45 -2.10
CA MET A 1 14.00 -1.51 -1.42
C MET A 1 14.68 -0.52 -2.36
N LYS A 2 15.03 -0.89 -3.60
CA LYS A 2 15.69 0.01 -4.58
C LYS A 2 15.15 1.46 -4.62
N ARG A 3 13.83 1.66 -4.81
CA ARG A 3 13.23 3.02 -4.85
C ARG A 3 13.52 3.86 -3.59
N VAL A 4 13.59 3.23 -2.42
CA VAL A 4 13.89 3.90 -1.15
C VAL A 4 15.36 4.29 -1.08
N PHE A 5 16.26 3.42 -1.52
CA PHE A 5 17.69 3.73 -1.56
C PHE A 5 18.04 4.82 -2.56
N ASP A 6 17.44 4.77 -3.75
CA ASP A 6 17.58 5.82 -4.76
C ASP A 6 17.13 7.18 -4.20
N PHE A 7 15.99 7.23 -3.48
CA PHE A 7 15.50 8.45 -2.82
C PHE A 7 16.47 8.99 -1.76
N LEU A 8 17.09 8.10 -0.98
CA LEU A 8 18.04 8.48 0.08
C LEU A 8 19.48 8.68 -0.43
N ASN A 9 19.73 8.56 -1.74
CA ASN A 9 21.06 8.56 -2.33
C ASN A 9 22.01 7.53 -1.67
N LEU A 10 21.50 6.34 -1.37
CA LEU A 10 22.25 5.24 -0.79
C LEU A 10 22.61 4.19 -1.85
N PRO A 11 23.74 3.47 -1.68
CA PRO A 11 24.03 2.30 -2.49
C PRO A 11 22.89 1.27 -2.40
N ASN A 12 22.59 0.61 -3.51
CA ASN A 12 21.55 -0.40 -3.56
C ASN A 12 22.04 -1.72 -2.92
N TYR A 13 21.93 -1.83 -1.60
CA TYR A 13 22.33 -3.03 -0.86
C TYR A 13 21.33 -4.17 -1.07
N GLN A 14 21.85 -5.40 -1.17
CA GLN A 14 21.03 -6.60 -1.08
C GLN A 14 20.65 -6.82 0.39
N ILE A 15 19.46 -6.38 0.80
CA ILE A 15 18.93 -6.71 2.13
C ILE A 15 18.44 -8.16 2.06
N PRO A 16 18.81 -9.02 3.03
CA PRO A 16 18.23 -10.36 3.15
C PRO A 16 16.70 -10.30 3.18
N ASP A 17 16.03 -11.28 2.59
CA ASP A 17 14.58 -11.39 2.72
C ASP A 17 14.22 -11.51 4.21
N TYR A 18 13.78 -10.41 4.79
CA TYR A 18 13.31 -10.39 6.17
C TYR A 18 11.93 -11.05 6.20
N GLN A 19 11.80 -12.12 6.98
CA GLN A 19 10.52 -12.79 7.15
C GLN A 19 9.53 -11.81 7.76
N LYS A 20 8.49 -11.47 6.99
CA LYS A 20 7.45 -10.52 7.42
C LYS A 20 6.63 -11.14 8.54
N PHE A 21 7.01 -10.89 9.78
CA PHE A 21 6.21 -11.23 10.96
C PHE A 21 5.10 -10.20 11.14
N ASN A 22 3.99 -10.38 10.42
CA ASN A 22 2.73 -9.79 10.88
C ASN A 22 2.29 -10.63 12.09
N VAL A 23 2.55 -10.14 13.30
CA VAL A 23 2.27 -10.87 14.56
C VAL A 23 0.76 -11.09 14.75
N GLU A 24 -0.07 -10.29 14.07
CA GLU A 24 -1.52 -10.29 14.25
C GLU A 24 -2.27 -10.52 12.94
N SER A 25 -3.41 -11.21 13.05
CA SER A 25 -4.37 -11.38 11.98
C SER A 25 -5.44 -10.29 12.07
N TYR A 26 -5.85 -9.74 10.92
CA TYR A 26 -6.97 -8.81 10.91
C TYR A 26 -8.26 -9.51 11.33
N PRO A 27 -9.10 -8.89 12.18
CA PRO A 27 -10.40 -9.46 12.52
C PRO A 27 -11.28 -9.51 11.26
N PRO A 28 -12.22 -10.48 11.19
CA PRO A 28 -13.16 -10.56 10.08
C PRO A 28 -14.00 -9.28 10.00
N ILE A 29 -14.08 -8.73 8.79
CA ILE A 29 -14.85 -7.53 8.47
C ILE A 29 -16.16 -7.92 7.77
N LYS A 30 -17.25 -7.20 8.08
CA LYS A 30 -18.56 -7.41 7.42
C LYS A 30 -18.42 -7.26 5.91
N LYS A 31 -18.96 -8.21 5.12
CA LYS A 31 -18.79 -8.30 3.65
C LYS A 31 -19.01 -6.98 2.88
N LEU A 32 -19.94 -6.14 3.32
CA LEU A 32 -20.27 -4.87 2.64
C LEU A 32 -19.37 -3.70 3.05
N LEU A 33 -18.69 -3.79 4.19
CA LEU A 33 -17.90 -2.70 4.74
C LEU A 33 -16.66 -2.34 3.87
N PRO A 34 -15.92 -3.29 3.27
CA PRO A 34 -14.81 -2.96 2.38
C PRO A 34 -15.24 -2.12 1.18
N GLN A 35 -16.39 -2.45 0.59
CA GLN A 35 -16.91 -1.70 -0.55
C GLN A 35 -17.32 -0.29 -0.14
N LYS A 36 -18.03 -0.13 0.99
CA LYS A 36 -18.40 1.18 1.52
C LYS A 36 -17.17 2.05 1.80
N LEU A 37 -16.11 1.49 2.37
CA LEU A 37 -14.87 2.21 2.65
C LEU A 37 -14.17 2.63 1.34
N ARG A 38 -14.10 1.74 0.34
CA ARG A 38 -13.54 2.08 -0.98
C ARG A 38 -14.31 3.21 -1.66
N ASP A 39 -15.63 3.16 -1.61
CA ASP A 39 -16.48 4.19 -2.22
C ASP A 39 -16.35 5.52 -1.48
N PHE A 40 -16.29 5.47 -0.14
CA PHE A 40 -16.13 6.65 0.69
C PHE A 40 -14.81 7.38 0.42
N PHE A 41 -13.68 6.67 0.31
CA PHE A 41 -12.35 7.28 0.13
C PHE A 41 -11.93 7.49 -1.34
N ARG A 42 -12.84 7.26 -2.30
CA ARG A 42 -12.47 7.23 -3.72
C ARG A 42 -11.86 8.55 -4.21
N GLY A 43 -12.39 9.69 -3.76
CA GLY A 43 -11.92 11.02 -4.16
C GLY A 43 -10.51 11.31 -3.64
N GLU A 44 -10.27 11.01 -2.37
CA GLU A 44 -8.99 11.18 -1.70
C GLU A 44 -7.92 10.28 -2.31
N ILE A 45 -8.29 9.03 -2.64
CA ILE A 45 -7.40 8.10 -3.35
C ILE A 45 -7.03 8.63 -4.74
N HIS A 46 -7.97 9.23 -5.46
CA HIS A 46 -7.69 9.84 -6.76
C HIS A 46 -6.70 11.01 -6.63
N ASN A 47 -6.95 11.93 -5.68
CA ASN A 47 -6.07 13.07 -5.44
C ASN A 47 -4.66 12.62 -5.06
N LEU A 48 -4.54 11.66 -4.13
CA LEU A 48 -3.26 11.10 -3.72
C LEU A 48 -2.46 10.49 -4.89
N LYS A 49 -3.14 9.76 -5.79
CA LYS A 49 -2.51 9.17 -6.98
C LYS A 49 -1.97 10.26 -7.91
N SER A 50 -2.73 11.35 -8.07
CA SER A 50 -2.35 12.50 -8.90
C SER A 50 -1.16 13.25 -8.29
N ASP A 51 -1.22 13.56 -7.00
CA ASP A 51 -0.19 14.34 -6.29
C ASP A 51 1.16 13.62 -6.26
N LEU A 52 1.13 12.29 -6.18
CA LEU A 52 2.34 11.46 -6.16
C LEU A 52 2.76 10.96 -7.54
N ASP A 53 1.98 11.24 -8.59
CA ASP A 53 2.12 10.63 -9.93
C ASP A 53 2.34 9.10 -9.87
N MET A 54 1.54 8.43 -9.02
CA MET A 54 1.74 7.02 -8.68
C MET A 54 0.43 6.24 -8.68
N LYS A 55 0.49 4.99 -9.15
CA LYS A 55 -0.62 4.03 -9.09
C LYS A 55 -0.40 3.03 -7.95
N PHE A 56 -1.36 2.94 -7.04
CA PHE A 56 -1.32 2.04 -5.88
C PHE A 56 -2.07 0.71 -6.06
N ASN A 57 -2.85 0.54 -7.15
CA ASN A 57 -3.60 -0.68 -7.47
C ASN A 57 -4.54 -1.20 -6.34
N TRP A 58 -5.01 -0.32 -5.45
CA TRP A 58 -5.92 -0.66 -4.33
C TRP A 58 -7.30 -1.18 -4.76
N GLU A 59 -7.66 -1.01 -6.03
CA GLU A 59 -8.90 -1.51 -6.63
C GLU A 59 -8.88 -3.05 -6.81
N ASN A 60 -7.69 -3.67 -6.80
CA ASN A 60 -7.49 -5.09 -7.15
C ASN A 60 -7.48 -6.03 -5.93
N GLY A 61 -7.89 -5.56 -4.75
CA GLY A 61 -7.90 -6.39 -3.54
C GLY A 61 -8.99 -7.48 -3.60
N ARG A 62 -8.56 -8.75 -3.63
CA ARG A 62 -9.41 -9.92 -3.35
C ARG A 62 -9.72 -10.03 -1.86
#